data_AF-A0A363TK07-F1
#
_entry.id   AF-A0A363TK07-F1
#
_cell.length_a   1.000
_cell.length_b   1.000
_cell.length_c   1.000
_cell.angle_alpha   90.00
_cell.angle_beta   90.00
_cell.angle_gamma   90.00
#
_symmetry.space_group_name_H-M   'P 1'
#
loop_
_entity.id
_entity.type
_entity.pdbx_description
1 polymer ?
#
loop_
_entity_poly.entity_id
_entity_poly.type
_entity_poly.pdbx_seq_one_letter_code
_entity_poly.pdbx_strand_id
1 'polypeptide(L)'
;MNSDLVTSLGLDLSSGTFTLPAWVAGVAAVLFVIVLLVAILRTSLSDLTGAVLRLGVLAVVVVGAWLWFDHTTESRRAEERRALDARALALTARALETGSPLACLDAVVGDNVEGACERSVFASPEAVAAAASYIEARMALLSEGHDFAARRDPSYDAVLASLRRAIEDDRFGLAAQVLASRDGCTAETCDFFALVNEPARLRANLKDGTYDTLVARYAASWPLRPRAPAALSSAPPAGGSP
;
A
#
# COMPACT_ATOMS: atom_id res chain seq x y z
N MET A 1 18.74 -14.70 -37.16
CA MET A 1 19.51 -15.81 -36.56
C MET A 1 20.76 -15.19 -35.93
N ASN A 2 20.97 -15.04 -34.63
CA ASN A 2 20.26 -15.32 -33.38
C ASN A 2 20.76 -14.25 -32.40
N SER A 3 19.87 -13.45 -31.81
CA SER A 3 20.23 -12.49 -30.75
C SER A 3 19.55 -12.81 -29.40
N ASP A 4 18.79 -13.90 -29.33
CA ASP A 4 17.91 -14.24 -28.20
C ASP A 4 18.49 -15.23 -27.18
N LEU A 5 19.81 -15.51 -27.22
CA LEU A 5 20.41 -16.52 -26.33
C LEU A 5 21.27 -15.96 -25.19
N VAL A 6 21.50 -14.64 -25.13
CA VAL A 6 22.37 -14.04 -24.08
C VAL A 6 21.57 -13.35 -22.97
N THR A 7 20.30 -13.01 -23.21
CA THR A 7 19.48 -12.22 -22.25
C THR A 7 18.67 -13.07 -21.26
N SER A 8 18.72 -14.41 -21.34
CA SER A 8 17.97 -15.30 -20.44
C SER A 8 18.75 -15.77 -19.20
N LEU A 9 20.03 -15.44 -19.09
CA LEU A 9 20.86 -15.74 -17.92
C LEU A 9 21.27 -14.43 -17.25
N GLY A 10 20.29 -13.78 -16.61
CA GLY A 10 20.53 -12.72 -15.62
C GLY A 10 21.21 -13.30 -14.38
N LEU A 11 22.48 -13.64 -14.51
CA LEU A 11 23.40 -13.92 -13.41
C LEU A 11 23.91 -12.57 -12.89
N ASP A 12 23.09 -11.87 -12.12
CA ASP A 12 23.57 -10.80 -11.26
C ASP A 12 24.25 -11.42 -10.04
N LEU A 13 25.58 -11.51 -10.10
CA LEU A 13 26.44 -12.05 -9.03
C LEU A 13 26.61 -11.08 -7.84
N SER A 14 25.88 -9.96 -7.79
CA SER A 14 26.11 -8.88 -6.82
C SER A 14 25.18 -8.88 -5.59
N SER A 15 24.17 -9.73 -5.54
CA SER A 15 23.25 -9.84 -4.41
C SER A 15 22.94 -11.31 -4.16
N GLY A 16 23.65 -11.90 -3.19
CA GLY A 16 23.59 -13.32 -2.82
C GLY A 16 22.27 -13.76 -2.19
N THR A 17 21.15 -13.49 -2.85
CA THR A 17 19.83 -13.96 -2.46
C THR A 17 19.17 -14.53 -3.70
N PHE A 18 19.45 -15.81 -3.97
CA PHE A 18 18.73 -16.58 -4.99
C PHE A 18 17.28 -16.73 -4.55
N THR A 19 16.40 -15.83 -4.99
CA THR A 19 14.95 -16.08 -4.97
C THR A 19 14.66 -17.05 -6.10
N LEU A 20 14.84 -18.35 -5.84
CA LEU A 20 14.47 -19.38 -6.79
C LEU A 20 12.98 -19.21 -7.10
N PRO A 21 12.60 -18.95 -8.36
CA PRO A 21 11.21 -18.76 -8.71
C PRO A 21 10.44 -20.05 -8.43
N ALA A 22 9.21 -19.93 -7.92
CA ALA A 22 8.43 -21.06 -7.37
C ALA A 22 8.27 -22.25 -8.35
N TRP A 23 8.39 -22.00 -9.66
CA TRP A 23 8.36 -23.04 -10.68
C TRP A 23 9.59 -23.97 -10.65
N VAL A 24 10.75 -23.53 -10.17
CA VAL A 24 11.97 -24.35 -10.08
C VAL A 24 11.82 -25.43 -9.01
N ALA A 25 11.15 -25.11 -7.90
CA ALA A 25 10.80 -26.10 -6.88
C ALA A 25 9.85 -27.16 -7.46
N GLY A 26 8.87 -26.74 -8.28
CA GLY A 26 7.97 -27.65 -8.99
C GLY A 26 8.71 -28.56 -9.99
N VAL A 27 9.60 -28.00 -10.81
CA VAL A 27 10.37 -28.77 -11.80
C VAL A 27 11.33 -29.77 -11.13
N ALA A 28 12.01 -29.37 -10.04
CA ALA A 28 12.88 -30.25 -9.29
C ALA A 28 12.11 -31.43 -8.67
N ALA A 29 10.90 -31.18 -8.14
CA ALA A 29 10.04 -32.23 -7.59
C ALA A 29 9.61 -33.23 -8.67
N VAL A 30 9.20 -32.75 -9.85
CA VAL A 30 8.81 -33.63 -10.98
C VAL A 30 9.99 -34.47 -11.47
N LEU A 31 11.16 -33.87 -11.64
CA LEU A 31 12.38 -34.58 -12.04
C LEU A 31 12.76 -35.67 -11.03
N PHE A 32 12.64 -35.37 -9.73
CA PHE A 32 12.93 -36.33 -8.68
C PHE A 32 11.96 -37.52 -8.71
N VAL A 33 10.66 -37.27 -8.91
CA VAL A 33 9.65 -38.33 -9.09
C VAL A 33 9.96 -39.21 -10.31
N ILE A 34 10.37 -38.63 -11.44
CA ILE A 34 10.70 -39.38 -12.66
C ILE A 34 11.92 -40.28 -12.44
N VAL A 35 13.00 -39.76 -11.85
CA VAL A 35 14.20 -40.54 -11.53
C VAL A 35 13.87 -41.69 -10.57
N LEU A 36 12.96 -41.45 -9.62
CA LEU A 36 12.50 -42.45 -8.67
C LEU A 36 11.65 -43.54 -9.34
N LEU A 37 10.75 -43.15 -10.25
CA LEU A 37 9.90 -44.07 -11.00
C LEU A 37 10.77 -44.99 -11.88
N VAL A 38 11.82 -44.45 -12.49
CA VAL A 38 12.84 -45.22 -13.21
C VAL A 38 13.61 -46.17 -12.27
N ALA A 39 13.93 -45.74 -11.05
CA ALA A 39 14.60 -46.59 -10.08
C ALA A 39 13.72 -47.77 -9.60
N ILE A 40 12.42 -47.54 -9.40
CA ILE A 40 11.45 -48.57 -8.98
C ILE A 40 11.16 -49.56 -10.11
N LEU A 41 11.02 -49.08 -11.35
CA LEU A 41 10.80 -49.96 -12.51
C LEU A 41 12.01 -50.84 -12.85
N ARG A 42 13.18 -50.54 -12.28
CA ARG A 42 14.42 -51.31 -12.48
C ARG A 42 14.70 -52.34 -11.38
N THR A 43 13.96 -52.35 -10.27
CA THR A 43 14.18 -53.33 -9.19
C THR A 43 13.39 -54.62 -9.43
N SER A 44 14.05 -55.77 -9.41
CA SER A 44 13.40 -57.08 -9.47
C SER A 44 12.55 -57.33 -8.22
N LEU A 45 11.47 -58.10 -8.38
CA LEU A 45 10.39 -58.38 -7.42
C LEU A 45 10.81 -58.90 -6.03
N SER A 46 12.08 -59.23 -5.78
CA SER A 46 12.58 -59.80 -4.53
C SER A 46 12.88 -58.78 -3.40
N ASP A 47 12.76 -57.47 -3.66
CA ASP A 47 13.19 -56.40 -2.74
C ASP A 47 12.04 -55.46 -2.29
N LEU A 48 10.85 -56.04 -2.09
CA LEU A 48 9.63 -55.30 -1.70
C LEU A 48 9.81 -54.48 -0.41
N THR A 49 10.54 -55.01 0.58
CA THR A 49 10.76 -54.34 1.87
C THR A 49 11.60 -53.06 1.72
N GLY A 50 12.61 -53.08 0.83
CA GLY A 50 13.44 -51.91 0.53
C GLY A 50 12.69 -50.85 -0.28
N ALA A 51 11.79 -51.28 -1.17
CA ALA A 51 10.94 -50.38 -1.94
C ALA A 51 9.92 -49.64 -1.05
N VAL A 52 9.26 -50.35 -0.12
CA VAL A 52 8.28 -49.76 0.80
C VAL A 52 8.93 -48.74 1.75
N LEU A 53 10.11 -49.03 2.29
CA LEU A 53 10.83 -48.10 3.16
C LEU A 53 11.19 -46.80 2.42
N ARG A 54 11.68 -46.91 1.18
CA ARG A 54 12.01 -45.74 0.34
C ARG A 54 10.77 -44.91 0.02
N LEU A 55 9.65 -45.56 -0.29
CA LEU A 55 8.38 -44.87 -0.55
C LEU A 55 7.85 -44.16 0.70
N GLY A 56 7.99 -44.78 1.87
CA GLY A 56 7.63 -44.16 3.15
C GLY A 56 8.47 -42.93 3.47
N VAL A 57 9.80 -43.02 3.33
CA VAL A 57 10.70 -41.86 3.52
C VAL A 57 10.39 -40.75 2.52
N LEU A 58 10.10 -41.09 1.26
CA LEU A 58 9.71 -40.12 0.24
C LEU A 58 8.41 -39.41 0.62
N ALA A 59 7.39 -40.16 1.04
CA ALA A 59 6.11 -39.59 1.47
C ALA A 59 6.32 -38.61 2.62
N VAL A 60 7.15 -38.96 3.61
CA VAL A 60 7.49 -38.07 4.74
C VAL A 60 8.23 -36.82 4.26
N VAL A 61 9.19 -36.94 3.34
CA VAL A 61 9.91 -35.78 2.79
C VAL A 61 8.98 -34.85 2.00
N VAL A 62 8.12 -35.40 1.15
CA VAL A 62 7.17 -34.62 0.34
C VAL A 62 6.13 -33.94 1.23
N VAL A 63 5.54 -34.66 2.19
CA VAL A 63 4.59 -34.09 3.14
C VAL A 63 5.27 -33.04 4.03
N GLY A 64 6.48 -33.33 4.52
CA GLY A 64 7.27 -32.37 5.32
C GLY A 64 7.59 -31.09 4.54
N ALA A 65 8.00 -31.21 3.27
CA ALA A 65 8.25 -30.07 2.41
C ALA A 65 6.97 -29.28 2.08
N TRP A 66 5.85 -29.97 1.86
CA TRP A 66 4.55 -29.35 1.60
C TRP A 66 4.05 -28.58 2.82
N LEU A 67 4.07 -29.19 4.00
CA LEU A 67 3.69 -28.55 5.27
C LEU A 67 4.60 -27.36 5.60
N TRP A 68 5.91 -27.49 5.34
CA TRP A 68 6.84 -26.37 5.49
C TRP A 68 6.49 -25.23 4.55
N PHE A 69 6.29 -25.52 3.26
CA PHE A 69 5.98 -24.50 2.26
C PHE A 69 4.65 -23.80 2.58
N ASP A 70 3.61 -24.57 2.87
CA ASP A 70 2.29 -24.05 3.26
C ASP A 70 2.39 -23.13 4.48
N HIS A 71 3.05 -23.60 5.56
CA HIS A 71 3.28 -22.81 6.76
C HIS A 71 4.05 -21.51 6.47
N THR A 72 5.09 -21.55 5.63
CA THR A 72 5.82 -20.33 5.27
C THR A 72 5.00 -19.37 4.41
N THR A 73 4.12 -19.87 3.54
CA THR A 73 3.24 -19.01 2.73
C THR A 73 2.16 -18.35 3.58
N GLU A 74 1.53 -19.09 4.49
CA GLU A 74 0.57 -18.58 5.47
C GLU A 74 1.22 -17.56 6.42
N SER A 75 2.42 -17.85 6.91
CA SER A 75 3.16 -16.93 7.79
C SER A 75 3.46 -15.61 7.08
N ARG A 76 3.91 -15.66 5.82
CA ARG A 76 4.16 -14.46 5.00
C ARG A 76 2.89 -13.66 4.75
N ARG A 77 1.77 -14.33 4.40
CA ARG A 77 0.46 -13.67 4.26
C ARG A 77 0.06 -12.95 5.54
N ALA A 78 0.22 -13.62 6.69
CA ALA A 78 -0.14 -13.06 7.98
C ALA A 78 0.78 -11.90 8.39
N GLU A 79 2.08 -11.94 8.09
CA GLU A 79 3.02 -10.84 8.33
C GLU A 79 2.69 -9.60 7.48
N GLU A 80 2.48 -9.79 6.17
CA GLU A 80 2.07 -8.71 5.24
C GLU A 80 0.73 -8.09 5.71
N ARG A 81 -0.26 -8.92 6.05
CA ARG A 81 -1.55 -8.47 6.57
C ARG A 81 -1.41 -7.66 7.87
N ARG A 82 -0.60 -8.12 8.82
CA ARG A 82 -0.34 -7.39 10.07
C ARG A 82 0.30 -6.03 9.82
N ALA A 83 1.17 -5.92 8.81
CA ALA A 83 1.78 -4.65 8.45
C ALA A 83 0.75 -3.64 7.90
N LEU A 84 -0.17 -4.10 7.04
CA LEU A 84 -1.27 -3.27 6.53
C LEU A 84 -2.23 -2.86 7.65
N ASP A 85 -2.62 -3.80 8.51
CA ASP A 85 -3.51 -3.54 9.63
C ASP A 85 -2.87 -2.56 10.64
N ALA A 86 -1.56 -2.68 10.90
CA ALA A 86 -0.83 -1.73 11.74
C ALA A 86 -0.81 -0.31 11.15
N ARG A 87 -0.65 -0.18 9.83
CA ARG A 87 -0.74 1.12 9.13
C ARG A 87 -2.15 1.69 9.21
N ALA A 88 -3.18 0.86 9.00
CA ALA A 88 -4.57 1.27 9.13
C ALA A 88 -4.87 1.81 10.54
N LEU A 89 -4.43 1.08 11.58
CA LEU A 89 -4.57 1.50 12.97
C LEU A 89 -3.79 2.78 13.28
N ALA A 90 -2.61 2.98 12.68
CA ALA A 90 -1.85 4.22 12.85
C ALA A 90 -2.57 5.42 12.21
N LEU A 91 -3.23 5.22 11.07
CA LEU A 91 -4.04 6.26 10.42
C LEU A 91 -5.29 6.60 11.24
N THR A 92 -6.02 5.59 11.73
CA THR A 92 -7.19 5.84 12.59
C THR A 92 -6.79 6.51 13.91
N ALA A 93 -5.65 6.15 14.49
CA ALA A 93 -5.13 6.82 15.68
C ALA A 93 -4.89 8.32 15.46
N ARG A 94 -4.35 8.73 14.29
CA ARG A 94 -4.18 10.15 13.92
C ARG A 94 -5.51 10.87 13.74
N ALA A 95 -6.54 10.17 13.26
CA ALA A 95 -7.87 10.74 13.14
C ALA A 95 -8.55 10.94 14.50
N LEU A 96 -8.24 10.08 15.48
CA LEU A 96 -8.82 10.10 16.83
C LEU A 96 -8.08 11.00 17.82
N GLU A 97 -6.96 11.63 17.43
CA GLU A 97 -6.32 12.63 18.28
C GLU A 97 -7.33 13.73 18.65
N THR A 98 -7.46 14.03 19.94
CA THR A 98 -8.49 14.91 20.47
C THR A 98 -8.41 16.29 19.82
N GLY A 99 -9.47 16.70 19.11
CA GLY A 99 -9.51 17.97 18.37
C GLY A 99 -8.94 17.92 16.95
N SER A 100 -8.58 16.73 16.44
CA SER A 100 -8.11 16.56 15.07
C SER A 100 -9.23 16.81 14.05
N PRO A 101 -9.02 17.66 13.03
CA PRO A 101 -9.99 17.87 11.94
C PRO A 101 -10.12 16.63 11.04
N LEU A 102 -9.25 15.63 11.21
CA LEU A 102 -9.21 14.43 10.38
C LEU A 102 -10.35 13.44 10.69
N ALA A 103 -10.92 13.48 11.90
CA ALA A 103 -12.10 12.66 12.24
C ALA A 103 -13.28 12.91 11.28
N CYS A 104 -13.41 14.15 10.79
CA CYS A 104 -14.41 14.55 9.81
C CYS A 104 -14.23 13.93 8.43
N LEU A 105 -13.02 13.44 8.12
CA LEU A 105 -12.68 12.79 6.85
C LEU A 105 -12.90 11.28 6.90
N ASP A 106 -13.10 10.71 8.10
CA ASP A 106 -13.20 9.27 8.32
C ASP A 106 -14.62 8.80 8.64
N ALA A 107 -15.42 9.66 9.26
CA ALA A 107 -16.78 9.32 9.62
C ALA A 107 -17.78 9.61 8.49
N VAL A 108 -18.74 8.72 8.30
CA VAL A 108 -20.00 8.98 7.58
C VAL A 108 -20.83 9.91 8.46
N VAL A 109 -20.48 11.20 8.48
CA VAL A 109 -21.12 12.17 9.37
C VAL A 109 -22.39 12.73 8.72
N GLY A 110 -23.49 12.76 9.46
CA GLY A 110 -24.73 13.38 8.98
C GLY A 110 -24.55 14.88 8.71
N ASP A 111 -25.38 15.43 7.83
CA ASP A 111 -25.31 16.81 7.30
C ASP A 111 -25.19 17.90 8.39
N ASN A 112 -25.67 17.62 9.60
CA ASN A 112 -25.72 18.55 10.73
C ASN A 112 -24.34 19.01 11.25
N VAL A 113 -23.24 18.33 10.90
CA VAL A 113 -21.88 18.70 11.35
C VAL A 113 -20.90 18.96 10.21
N GLU A 114 -21.36 18.84 8.95
CA GLU A 114 -20.51 19.06 7.77
C GLU A 114 -19.90 20.47 7.75
N GLY A 115 -20.69 21.51 8.04
CA GLY A 115 -20.19 22.88 8.07
C GLY A 115 -19.22 23.18 9.23
N ALA A 116 -19.22 22.39 10.29
CA ALA A 116 -18.20 22.48 11.35
C ALA A 116 -16.90 21.78 10.93
N CYS A 117 -17.05 20.62 10.28
CA CYS A 117 -15.96 19.85 9.70
C CYS A 117 -15.22 20.58 8.57
N GLU A 118 -15.96 21.22 7.67
CA GLU A 118 -15.37 22.05 6.62
C GLU A 118 -14.50 23.16 7.24
N ARG A 119 -15.06 23.89 8.21
CA ARG A 119 -14.34 24.98 8.89
C ARG A 119 -13.10 24.50 9.64
N SER A 120 -13.11 23.29 10.22
CA SER A 120 -11.95 22.75 10.94
C SER A 120 -10.84 22.30 9.99
N VAL A 121 -11.19 21.61 8.89
CA VAL A 121 -10.24 21.15 7.87
C VAL A 121 -9.57 22.34 7.18
N PHE A 122 -10.34 23.38 6.86
CA PHE A 122 -9.84 24.57 6.16
C PHE A 122 -9.46 25.73 7.10
N ALA A 123 -9.27 25.48 8.40
CA ALA A 123 -8.97 26.53 9.39
C ALA A 123 -7.63 27.24 9.15
N SER A 124 -6.64 26.53 8.59
CA SER A 124 -5.29 27.04 8.33
C SER A 124 -4.62 26.29 7.17
N PRO A 125 -3.57 26.84 6.56
CA PRO A 125 -2.85 26.13 5.50
C PRO A 125 -2.19 24.83 6.01
N GLU A 126 -1.75 24.81 7.27
CA GLU A 126 -1.18 23.61 7.89
C GLU A 126 -2.23 22.52 8.10
N ALA A 127 -3.47 22.89 8.47
CA ALA A 127 -4.58 21.94 8.61
C ALA A 127 -4.96 21.30 7.27
N VAL A 128 -5.02 22.10 6.20
CA VAL A 128 -5.30 21.60 4.84
C VAL A 128 -4.18 20.67 4.36
N ALA A 129 -2.91 21.04 4.57
CA ALA A 129 -1.78 20.19 4.22
C ALA A 129 -1.78 18.86 5.00
N ALA A 130 -2.10 18.90 6.29
CA ALA A 130 -2.25 17.70 7.11
C ALA A 130 -3.38 16.79 6.57
N ALA A 131 -4.54 17.37 6.22
CA ALA A 131 -5.65 16.65 5.61
C ALA A 131 -5.28 16.00 4.28
N ALA A 132 -4.59 16.71 3.38
CA ALA A 132 -4.13 16.16 2.11
C ALA A 132 -3.16 14.98 2.33
N SER A 133 -2.16 15.14 3.21
CA SER A 133 -1.21 14.06 3.53
C SER A 133 -1.87 12.83 4.15
N TYR A 134 -2.94 13.04 4.93
CA TYR A 134 -3.73 11.96 5.50
C TYR A 134 -4.48 11.18 4.41
N ILE A 135 -5.13 11.89 3.49
CA ILE A 135 -5.82 11.27 2.35
C ILE A 135 -4.84 10.53 1.44
N GLU A 136 -3.68 11.12 1.12
CA GLU A 136 -2.61 10.45 0.38
C GLU A 136 -2.22 9.11 1.01
N ALA A 137 -2.00 9.09 2.33
CA ALA A 137 -1.64 7.88 3.05
C ALA A 137 -2.76 6.82 3.01
N ARG A 138 -4.03 7.26 3.09
CA ARG A 138 -5.19 6.37 2.95
C ARG A 138 -5.31 5.77 1.55
N MET A 139 -5.03 6.55 0.52
CA MET A 139 -5.06 6.08 -0.87
C MET A 139 -3.92 5.11 -1.15
N ALA A 140 -2.72 5.37 -0.60
CA ALA A 140 -1.61 4.42 -0.66
C ALA A 140 -1.98 3.09 0.04
N LEU A 141 -2.58 3.15 1.23
CA LEU A 141 -3.06 1.97 1.94
C LEU A 141 -4.11 1.20 1.12
N LEU A 142 -5.05 1.90 0.45
CA LEU A 142 -6.05 1.24 -0.41
C LEU A 142 -5.38 0.53 -1.59
N SER A 143 -4.42 1.18 -2.25
CA SER A 143 -3.67 0.59 -3.36
C SER A 143 -2.89 -0.65 -2.92
N GLU A 144 -2.09 -0.55 -1.85
CA GLU A 144 -1.30 -1.66 -1.31
C GLU A 144 -2.20 -2.81 -0.83
N GLY A 145 -3.30 -2.47 -0.15
CA GLY A 145 -4.27 -3.44 0.32
C GLY A 145 -4.98 -4.18 -0.81
N HIS A 146 -5.37 -3.47 -1.87
CA HIS A 146 -6.00 -4.07 -3.05
C HIS A 146 -5.03 -5.03 -3.75
N ASP A 147 -3.77 -4.62 -3.89
CA ASP A 147 -2.68 -5.43 -4.40
C ASP A 147 -2.44 -6.70 -3.59
N PHE A 148 -2.47 -6.59 -2.26
CA PHE A 148 -2.41 -7.73 -1.35
C PHE A 148 -3.62 -8.65 -1.52
N ALA A 149 -4.83 -8.08 -1.61
CA ALA A 149 -6.05 -8.86 -1.80
C ALA A 149 -6.02 -9.66 -3.11
N ALA A 150 -5.59 -9.03 -4.21
CA ALA A 150 -5.51 -9.67 -5.52
C ALA A 150 -4.46 -10.80 -5.58
N ARG A 151 -3.31 -10.64 -4.91
CA ARG A 151 -2.17 -11.57 -5.01
C ARG A 151 -2.11 -12.63 -3.91
N ARG A 152 -2.67 -12.37 -2.74
CA ARG A 152 -2.39 -13.13 -1.51
C ARG A 152 -3.64 -13.63 -0.81
N ASP A 153 -4.61 -12.76 -0.57
CA ASP A 153 -5.81 -13.04 0.24
C ASP A 153 -7.03 -12.23 -0.27
N PRO A 154 -7.82 -12.80 -1.20
CA PRO A 154 -9.00 -12.12 -1.74
C PRO A 154 -10.03 -11.69 -0.70
N SER A 155 -10.05 -12.32 0.49
CA SER A 155 -10.97 -11.93 1.56
C SER A 155 -10.63 -10.57 2.18
N TYR A 156 -9.39 -10.09 1.99
CA TYR A 156 -8.95 -8.79 2.50
C TYR A 156 -9.64 -7.62 1.80
N ASP A 157 -10.20 -7.80 0.59
CA ASP A 157 -10.95 -6.73 -0.09
C ASP A 157 -12.14 -6.23 0.74
N ALA A 158 -12.81 -7.14 1.47
CA ALA A 158 -13.91 -6.79 2.37
C ALA A 158 -13.45 -5.88 3.53
N VAL A 159 -12.19 -6.01 3.97
CA VAL A 159 -11.60 -5.15 5.01
C VAL A 159 -11.40 -3.72 4.49
N LEU A 160 -11.11 -3.58 3.19
CA LEU A 160 -10.88 -2.28 2.53
C LEU A 160 -12.17 -1.51 2.21
N ALA A 161 -13.33 -2.15 2.32
CA ALA A 161 -14.60 -1.57 1.89
C ALA A 161 -14.93 -0.22 2.57
N SER A 162 -14.64 -0.09 3.87
CA SER A 162 -14.87 1.17 4.61
C SER A 162 -13.91 2.27 4.16
N LEU A 163 -12.62 1.94 4.00
CA LEU A 163 -11.59 2.86 3.51
C LEU A 163 -11.92 3.37 2.10
N ARG A 164 -12.34 2.46 1.21
CA ARG A 164 -12.77 2.78 -0.16
C ARG A 164 -13.94 3.76 -0.14
N ARG A 165 -14.98 3.46 0.64
CA ARG A 165 -16.16 4.34 0.76
C ARG A 165 -15.84 5.71 1.34
N ALA A 166 -14.94 5.79 2.32
CA ALA A 166 -14.49 7.08 2.86
C ALA A 166 -13.75 7.93 1.80
N ILE A 167 -12.97 7.31 0.93
CA ILE A 167 -12.29 7.99 -0.18
C ILE A 167 -13.30 8.41 -1.26
N GLU A 168 -14.27 7.56 -1.61
CA GLU A 168 -15.32 7.85 -2.60
C GLU A 168 -16.19 9.04 -2.19
N ASP A 169 -16.47 9.19 -0.89
CA ASP A 169 -17.35 10.24 -0.38
C ASP A 169 -16.76 11.64 -0.57
N ASP A 170 -15.43 11.77 -0.66
CA ASP A 170 -14.63 12.97 -0.98
C ASP A 170 -15.36 14.33 -0.78
N ARG A 171 -15.88 14.58 0.41
CA ARG A 171 -16.86 15.66 0.62
C ARG A 171 -16.32 17.04 0.27
N PHE A 172 -15.03 17.23 0.53
CA PHE A 172 -14.32 18.49 0.40
C PHE A 172 -13.39 18.54 -0.81
N GLY A 173 -13.41 17.53 -1.68
CA GLY A 173 -12.54 17.48 -2.87
C GLY A 173 -11.07 17.17 -2.59
N LEU A 174 -10.71 16.74 -1.37
CA LEU A 174 -9.33 16.44 -0.99
C LEU A 174 -8.78 15.23 -1.74
N ALA A 175 -9.55 14.15 -1.88
CA ALA A 175 -9.11 12.97 -2.61
C ALA A 175 -8.99 13.27 -4.11
N ALA A 176 -9.95 13.99 -4.69
CA ALA A 176 -9.83 14.53 -6.05
C ALA A 176 -8.56 15.36 -6.24
N GLN A 177 -8.26 16.30 -5.33
CA GLN A 177 -7.06 17.12 -5.41
C GLN A 177 -5.78 16.29 -5.38
N VAL A 178 -5.71 15.28 -4.50
CA VAL A 178 -4.56 14.37 -4.41
C VAL A 178 -4.37 13.57 -5.69
N LEU A 179 -5.46 13.09 -6.30
CA LEU A 179 -5.40 12.39 -7.60
C LEU A 179 -4.90 13.30 -8.71
N ALA A 180 -5.40 14.54 -8.76
CA ALA A 180 -4.96 15.52 -9.74
C ALA A 180 -3.48 15.88 -9.58
N SER A 181 -3.03 16.13 -8.35
CA SER A 181 -1.68 16.61 -8.07
C SER A 181 -0.61 15.52 -8.15
N ARG A 182 -0.91 14.30 -7.69
CA ARG A 182 0.05 13.20 -7.62
C ARG A 182 0.08 12.38 -8.90
N ASP A 183 -1.11 12.04 -9.42
CA ASP A 183 -1.26 11.06 -10.50
C ASP A 183 -1.65 11.72 -11.83
N GLY A 184 -1.82 13.05 -11.86
CA GLY A 184 -2.23 13.79 -13.05
C GLY A 184 -3.65 13.45 -13.51
N CYS A 185 -4.50 12.96 -12.60
CA CYS A 185 -5.83 12.51 -12.93
C CYS A 185 -6.76 13.66 -13.34
N THR A 186 -7.65 13.37 -14.29
CA THR A 186 -8.78 14.24 -14.66
C THR A 186 -10.11 13.55 -14.34
N ALA A 187 -11.22 14.26 -14.51
CA ALA A 187 -12.55 13.69 -14.33
C ALA A 187 -12.82 12.51 -15.28
N GLU A 188 -12.16 12.48 -16.45
CA GLU A 188 -12.33 11.42 -17.46
C GLU A 188 -11.31 10.29 -17.28
N THR A 189 -10.06 10.62 -16.95
CA THR A 189 -8.94 9.65 -16.96
C THR A 189 -8.24 9.60 -15.62
N CYS A 190 -8.35 8.46 -14.94
CA CYS A 190 -7.61 8.15 -13.72
C CYS A 190 -7.59 6.64 -13.46
N ASP A 191 -6.41 6.04 -13.32
CA ASP A 191 -6.27 4.60 -13.03
C ASP A 191 -6.83 4.25 -11.64
N PHE A 192 -6.77 5.19 -10.70
CA PHE A 192 -7.32 5.02 -9.36
C PHE A 192 -8.84 4.75 -9.37
N PHE A 193 -9.56 5.16 -10.42
CA PHE A 193 -10.99 4.85 -10.54
C PHE A 193 -11.28 3.34 -10.61
N ALA A 194 -10.30 2.51 -10.93
CA ALA A 194 -10.44 1.04 -10.88
C ALA A 194 -10.35 0.47 -9.46
N LEU A 195 -9.83 1.22 -8.48
CA LEU A 195 -9.67 0.80 -7.08
C LEU A 195 -10.90 1.12 -6.22
N VAL A 196 -11.81 1.93 -6.75
CA VAL A 196 -13.05 2.36 -6.11
C VAL A 196 -14.26 1.78 -6.84
N ASN A 197 -15.36 1.60 -6.11
CA ASN A 197 -16.62 1.11 -6.64
C ASN A 197 -17.42 2.24 -7.32
N GLU A 198 -17.48 3.42 -6.69
CA GLU A 198 -18.31 4.54 -7.15
C GLU A 198 -17.52 5.86 -7.27
N PRO A 199 -16.83 6.09 -8.40
CA PRO A 199 -16.01 7.29 -8.61
C PRO A 199 -16.79 8.56 -8.95
N ALA A 200 -18.13 8.56 -8.92
CA ALA A 200 -18.95 9.67 -9.41
C ALA A 200 -18.64 11.00 -8.71
N ARG A 201 -18.49 10.98 -7.37
CA ARG A 201 -18.19 12.17 -6.56
C ARG A 201 -16.76 12.66 -6.75
N LEU A 202 -15.78 11.75 -6.83
CA LEU A 202 -14.39 12.07 -7.19
C LEU A 202 -14.30 12.79 -8.54
N ARG A 203 -15.01 12.29 -9.56
CA ARG A 203 -15.06 12.93 -10.88
C ARG A 203 -15.71 14.30 -10.84
N ALA A 204 -16.81 14.44 -10.10
CA ALA A 204 -17.48 15.73 -9.93
C ALA A 204 -16.52 16.75 -9.29
N ASN A 205 -15.82 16.38 -8.21
CA ASN A 205 -14.87 17.29 -7.56
C ASN A 205 -13.66 17.63 -8.43
N LEU A 206 -13.12 16.67 -9.19
CA LEU A 206 -12.06 16.92 -10.17
C LEU A 206 -12.50 17.91 -11.24
N LYS A 207 -13.74 17.80 -11.70
CA LYS A 207 -14.31 18.69 -12.72
C LYS A 207 -14.60 20.08 -12.17
N ASP A 208 -15.19 20.15 -10.98
CA ASP A 208 -15.71 21.38 -10.40
C ASP A 208 -14.62 22.17 -9.65
N GLY A 209 -13.46 21.56 -9.37
CA GLY A 209 -12.39 22.19 -8.60
C GLY A 209 -12.83 22.50 -7.16
N THR A 210 -13.58 21.58 -6.54
CA THR A 210 -14.19 21.77 -5.21
C THR A 210 -13.15 22.16 -4.16
N TYR A 211 -12.01 21.47 -4.15
CA TYR A 211 -10.91 21.76 -3.22
C TYR A 211 -10.40 23.19 -3.37
N ASP A 212 -10.06 23.61 -4.59
CA ASP A 212 -9.53 24.96 -4.84
C ASP A 212 -10.54 26.03 -4.47
N THR A 213 -11.83 25.79 -4.74
CA THR A 213 -12.93 26.68 -4.36
C THR A 213 -13.03 26.84 -2.84
N LEU A 214 -12.92 25.74 -2.08
CA LEU A 214 -12.94 25.77 -0.62
C LEU A 214 -11.68 26.43 -0.06
N VAL A 215 -10.49 26.10 -0.57
CA VAL A 215 -9.24 26.75 -0.18
C VAL A 215 -9.31 28.25 -0.42
N ALA A 216 -9.74 28.70 -1.61
CA ALA A 216 -9.86 30.12 -1.92
C ALA A 216 -10.84 30.85 -0.99
N ARG A 217 -11.96 30.21 -0.64
CA ARG A 217 -12.94 30.74 0.32
C ARG A 217 -12.34 30.96 1.70
N TYR A 218 -11.63 29.96 2.24
CA TYR A 218 -11.10 30.01 3.60
C TYR A 218 -9.76 30.72 3.72
N ALA A 219 -8.94 30.75 2.67
CA ALA A 219 -7.63 31.40 2.67
C ALA A 219 -7.69 32.89 3.02
N ALA A 220 -8.79 33.57 2.66
CA ALA A 220 -9.03 34.96 3.04
C ALA A 220 -9.10 35.18 4.56
N SER A 221 -9.42 34.13 5.33
CA SER A 221 -9.55 34.16 6.79
C SER A 221 -8.34 33.60 7.53
N TRP A 222 -7.35 33.06 6.83
CA TRP A 222 -6.19 32.45 7.46
C TRP A 222 -5.34 33.50 8.17
N PRO A 223 -4.84 33.20 9.39
CA PRO A 223 -3.97 34.11 10.09
C PRO A 223 -2.68 34.31 9.28
N LEU A 224 -2.42 35.56 8.88
CA LEU A 224 -1.11 35.96 8.38
C LEU A 224 -0.11 35.71 9.51
N ARG A 225 0.76 34.70 9.39
CA ARG A 225 1.88 34.55 10.32
C ARG A 225 2.64 35.88 10.32
N PRO A 226 2.81 36.56 11.47
CA PRO A 226 3.65 37.74 11.53
C PRO A 226 5.04 37.32 11.07
N ARG A 227 5.53 37.90 9.97
CA ARG A 227 6.93 37.75 9.58
C ARG A 227 7.74 38.33 10.73
N ALA A 228 8.43 37.46 11.49
CA ALA A 228 9.33 37.92 12.54
C ALA A 228 10.25 38.99 11.91
N PRO A 229 10.34 40.20 12.50
CA PRO A 229 11.25 41.21 11.97
C PRO A 229 12.64 40.59 11.94
N ALA A 230 13.29 40.63 10.79
CA ALA A 230 14.68 40.23 10.65
C ALA A 230 15.45 40.93 11.76
N ALA A 231 16.06 40.16 12.67
CA ALA A 231 16.91 40.72 13.69
C ALA A 231 17.98 41.56 12.97
N LEU A 232 17.88 42.88 13.10
CA LEU A 232 18.96 43.78 12.74
C LEU A 232 20.14 43.35 13.60
N SER A 233 21.08 42.65 12.97
CA SER A 233 22.36 42.30 13.58
C SER A 233 23.02 43.62 13.97
N SER A 234 22.98 43.94 15.27
CA SER A 234 23.75 45.04 15.82
C SER A 234 25.21 44.63 15.75
N ALA A 235 25.88 45.03 14.68
CA ALA A 235 27.34 45.06 14.61
C ALA A 235 27.88 45.88 15.79
N PRO A 236 28.90 45.40 16.53
CA PRO A 236 29.50 46.18 17.60
C PRO A 236 30.23 47.41 17.02
N PRO A 237 30.21 48.55 17.70
CA PRO A 237 30.88 49.75 17.22
C PRO A 237 32.39 49.53 17.17
N ALA A 238 32.99 49.85 16.02
CA ALA A 238 34.42 49.98 15.84
C ALA A 238 34.94 51.06 16.80
N GLY A 239 35.68 50.64 17.82
CA GLY A 239 36.44 51.54 18.68
C GLY A 239 37.58 52.16 17.87
N GLY A 240 37.46 53.46 17.56
CA GLY A 240 38.54 54.28 17.04
C GLY A 240 39.43 54.81 18.16
N SER A 241 40.74 54.75 17.92
CA SER A 241 41.89 55.21 18.72
C SER A 241 41.86 56.71 19.07
N PRO A 242 42.73 57.20 19.97
CA PRO A 242 44.15 57.41 19.66
C PRO A 242 45.13 56.52 20.45
#